data_AF-A0A3N7JTX6-F1
#
_entry.id   AF-A0A3N7JTX6-F1
#
_cell.length_a   1.000
_cell.length_b   1.000
_cell.length_c   1.000
_cell.angle_alpha   90.00
_cell.angle_beta   90.00
_cell.angle_gamma   90.00
#
_symmetry.space_group_name_H-M   'P 1'
#
loop_
_entity.id
_entity.type
_entity.pdbx_description
1 polymer ?
#
loop_
_entity_poly.entity_id
_entity_poly.type
_entity_poly.pdbx_seq_one_letter_code
_entity_poly.pdbx_strand_id
1 'polypeptide(L)'
;MHTCAMTSAPPLLVAGLCAQWCGTCREYLPMFERQGVAFDGKTRFEWVDIEDHDEVLGALDVENFPTLLIARGDEVLFYGVVTPHEQTLARLVQTALDGDLKPVNDPQLAGLPQRVRQAM
;
A
#
# COMPACT_ATOMS: atom_id res chain seq x y z
N MET A 1 18.53 -27.30 -21.51
CA MET A 1 18.78 -25.86 -21.73
C MET A 1 17.95 -25.14 -20.69
N HIS A 2 18.58 -24.66 -19.62
CA HIS A 2 17.89 -24.11 -18.45
C HIS A 2 17.45 -22.68 -18.77
N THR A 3 16.15 -22.42 -18.79
CA THR A 3 15.63 -21.05 -18.86
C THR A 3 15.76 -20.41 -17.49
N CYS A 4 16.56 -19.34 -17.44
CA CYS A 4 16.74 -18.45 -16.31
C CYS A 4 15.38 -17.86 -15.92
N ALA A 5 14.88 -18.20 -14.72
CA ALA A 5 13.75 -17.49 -14.14
C ALA A 5 14.20 -16.06 -13.86
N MET A 6 13.73 -15.12 -14.68
CA MET A 6 13.85 -13.69 -14.38
C MET A 6 13.04 -13.46 -13.10
N THR A 7 13.70 -13.40 -11.95
CA THR A 7 13.05 -12.95 -10.71
C THR A 7 12.78 -11.47 -10.89
N SER A 8 11.64 -11.14 -11.50
CA SER A 8 11.10 -9.79 -11.49
C SER A 8 11.00 -9.37 -10.03
N ALA A 9 11.51 -8.19 -9.70
CA ALA A 9 11.29 -7.61 -8.38
C ALA A 9 9.78 -7.69 -8.05
N PRO A 10 9.41 -8.01 -6.80
CA PRO A 10 8.00 -8.09 -6.43
C PRO A 10 7.32 -6.76 -6.76
N PRO A 11 6.10 -6.80 -7.34
CA PRO A 11 5.37 -5.59 -7.70
C PRO A 11 5.21 -4.70 -6.47
N LEU A 12 5.27 -3.39 -6.69
CA LEU A 12 5.09 -2.41 -5.64
C LEU A 12 3.67 -2.54 -5.08
N LEU A 13 3.55 -2.82 -3.79
CA LEU A 13 2.27 -2.84 -3.09
C LEU A 13 1.90 -1.41 -2.73
N VAL A 14 0.67 -1.02 -3.04
CA VAL A 14 0.06 0.23 -2.60
C VAL A 14 -1.26 -0.15 -1.92
N ALA A 15 -1.31 -0.07 -0.60
CA ALA A 15 -2.50 -0.46 0.16
C ALA A 15 -3.12 0.74 0.88
N GLY A 16 -4.45 0.84 0.87
CA GLY A 16 -5.21 1.74 1.72
C GLY A 16 -5.82 0.97 2.88
N LEU A 17 -5.36 1.25 4.09
CA LEU A 17 -5.94 0.73 5.33
C LEU A 17 -7.12 1.62 5.71
N CYS A 18 -8.30 1.02 5.83
CA CYS A 18 -9.57 1.71 5.95
C CYS A 18 -10.48 1.05 6.99
N ALA A 19 -11.52 1.78 7.40
CA ALA A 19 -12.63 1.30 8.21
C ALA A 19 -13.97 1.68 7.56
N GLN A 20 -15.02 0.86 7.67
CA GLN A 20 -16.30 1.06 6.96
C GLN A 20 -17.01 2.34 7.38
N TRP A 21 -16.92 2.70 8.66
CA TRP A 21 -17.56 3.89 9.20
C TRP A 21 -16.92 5.19 8.70
N CYS A 22 -15.69 5.15 8.17
CA CYS A 22 -14.96 6.34 7.75
C CYS A 22 -15.53 6.97 6.47
N GLY A 23 -16.06 8.20 6.58
CA GLY A 23 -16.54 8.96 5.43
C GLY A 23 -15.45 9.30 4.42
N THR A 24 -14.28 9.71 4.91
CA THR A 24 -13.12 10.05 4.08
C THR A 24 -12.62 8.85 3.27
N CYS A 25 -12.64 7.65 3.83
CA CYS A 25 -12.36 6.42 3.09
C CYS A 25 -13.26 6.26 1.86
N ARG A 26 -14.59 6.41 2.04
CA ARG A 26 -15.57 6.23 0.97
C ARG A 26 -15.38 7.25 -0.15
N GLU A 27 -15.00 8.48 0.21
CA GLU A 27 -14.66 9.53 -0.76
C GLU A 27 -13.32 9.28 -1.46
N TYR A 28 -12.36 8.66 -0.77
CA TYR A 28 -11.03 8.37 -1.28
C TYR A 28 -11.02 7.16 -2.24
N LEU A 29 -11.81 6.13 -1.96
CA LEU A 29 -11.79 4.85 -2.68
C LEU A 29 -11.92 5.00 -4.21
N PRO A 30 -12.87 5.78 -4.78
CA PRO A 30 -12.98 5.93 -6.23
C PRO A 30 -11.72 6.52 -6.87
N MET A 31 -11.00 7.39 -6.15
CA MET A 31 -9.75 7.97 -6.60
C MET A 31 -8.60 6.95 -6.52
N PHE A 32 -8.55 6.17 -5.45
CA PHE A 32 -7.60 5.08 -5.27
C PHE A 32 -7.73 4.01 -6.36
N GLU A 33 -8.95 3.57 -6.67
CA GLU A 33 -9.22 2.59 -7.74
C GLU A 33 -8.78 3.11 -9.11
N ARG A 34 -9.05 4.39 -9.42
CA ARG A 34 -8.57 5.02 -10.66
C ARG A 34 -7.05 5.00 -10.77
N GLN A 35 -6.33 5.24 -9.68
CA GLN A 35 -4.87 5.13 -9.66
C GLN A 35 -4.41 3.68 -9.82
N GLY A 36 -5.10 2.72 -9.21
CA GLY A 36 -4.82 1.29 -9.42
C GLY A 36 -4.88 0.90 -10.89
N VAL A 37 -5.89 1.37 -11.63
CA VAL A 37 -5.98 1.16 -13.09
C VAL A 37 -4.85 1.84 -13.84
N ALA A 38 -4.46 3.07 -13.44
CA ALA A 38 -3.39 3.82 -14.11
C ALA A 38 -1.99 3.20 -13.95
N PHE A 39 -1.77 2.46 -12.85
CA PHE A 39 -0.49 1.80 -12.53
C PHE A 39 -0.55 0.26 -12.65
N ASP A 40 -1.56 -0.25 -13.36
CA ASP A 40 -1.74 -1.68 -13.58
C ASP A 40 -0.50 -2.32 -14.22
N GLY A 41 -0.21 -3.56 -13.85
CA GLY A 41 0.98 -4.31 -14.27
C GLY A 41 2.32 -3.87 -13.66
N LYS A 42 2.39 -2.71 -13.00
CA LYS A 42 3.59 -2.24 -12.25
C LYS A 42 3.41 -2.30 -10.74
N THR A 43 2.17 -2.18 -10.30
CA THR A 43 1.79 -2.07 -8.90
C THR A 43 0.66 -3.03 -8.58
N ARG A 44 0.52 -3.37 -7.30
CA ARG A 44 -0.62 -4.08 -6.74
C ARG A 44 -1.33 -3.12 -5.80
N PHE A 45 -2.52 -2.68 -6.17
CA PHE A 45 -3.36 -1.83 -5.33
C PHE A 45 -4.29 -2.70 -4.49
N GLU A 46 -4.36 -2.44 -3.19
CA GLU A 46 -5.22 -3.16 -2.26
C GLU A 46 -5.97 -2.19 -1.35
N TRP A 47 -7.27 -2.40 -1.16
CA TRP A 47 -8.04 -1.62 -0.20
C TRP A 47 -8.48 -2.56 0.92
N VAL A 48 -7.88 -2.38 2.09
CA VAL A 48 -8.03 -3.31 3.22
C VAL A 48 -8.90 -2.67 4.27
N ASP A 49 -10.03 -3.30 4.52
CA ASP A 49 -10.87 -3.00 5.67
C ASP A 49 -10.28 -3.66 6.92
N ILE A 50 -9.65 -2.85 7.77
CA ILE A 50 -8.95 -3.35 8.96
C ILE A 50 -9.92 -3.65 10.12
N GLU A 51 -11.22 -3.34 10.00
CA GLU A 51 -12.23 -3.78 10.97
C GLU A 51 -12.53 -5.28 10.81
N ASP A 52 -12.49 -5.78 9.58
CA ASP A 52 -12.72 -7.19 9.25
C ASP A 52 -11.42 -8.03 9.26
N HIS A 53 -10.26 -7.37 9.27
CA HIS A 53 -8.93 -7.97 9.14
C HIS A 53 -7.95 -7.44 10.21
N ASP A 54 -8.31 -7.56 11.49
CA ASP A 54 -7.49 -7.07 12.60
C ASP A 54 -6.10 -7.73 12.66
N GLU A 55 -5.99 -8.96 12.18
CA GLU A 55 -4.74 -9.70 12.05
C GLU A 55 -3.71 -9.01 11.16
N VAL A 56 -4.14 -8.15 10.22
CA VAL A 56 -3.26 -7.41 9.32
C VAL A 56 -2.39 -6.41 10.08
N LEU A 57 -2.95 -5.80 11.12
CA LEU A 57 -2.26 -4.77 11.89
C LEU A 57 -1.27 -5.36 12.89
N GLY A 58 -1.58 -6.54 13.44
CA GLY A 58 -0.76 -7.16 14.47
C GLY A 58 -0.62 -6.26 15.71
N ALA A 59 0.53 -5.61 15.86
CA ALA A 59 0.80 -4.68 16.98
C ALA A 59 0.69 -3.19 16.57
N LEU A 60 0.32 -2.90 15.33
CA LEU A 60 0.11 -1.54 14.86
C LEU A 60 -1.21 -0.99 15.35
N ASP A 61 -1.18 0.27 15.77
CA ASP A 61 -2.38 1.03 16.07
C ASP A 61 -2.60 2.05 14.93
N VAL A 62 -3.72 1.94 14.24
CA VAL A 62 -4.07 2.82 13.12
C VAL A 62 -5.18 3.75 13.55
N GLU A 63 -4.83 4.97 13.89
CA GLU A 63 -5.78 5.94 14.42
C GLU A 63 -6.40 6.83 13.32
N ASN A 64 -5.77 6.90 12.15
CA ASN A 64 -6.16 7.82 11.07
C ASN A 64 -6.50 7.05 9.78
N PHE A 65 -7.65 7.35 9.18
CA PHE A 65 -8.15 6.67 7.98
C PHE A 65 -8.42 7.64 6.82
N PRO A 66 -8.13 7.24 5.57
CA PRO A 66 -7.36 6.06 5.19
C PRO A 66 -5.86 6.27 5.48
N THR A 67 -5.17 5.22 5.95
CA THR A 67 -3.71 5.20 6.03
C THR A 67 -3.16 4.44 4.83
N LEU A 68 -2.26 5.06 4.07
CA LEU A 68 -1.61 4.40 2.94
C LEU A 68 -0.35 3.68 3.38
N LEU A 69 -0.16 2.48 2.85
CA LEU A 69 1.06 1.70 2.88
C LEU A 69 1.61 1.58 1.46
N ILE A 70 2.88 1.91 1.26
CA ILE A 70 3.60 1.59 0.02
C ILE A 70 4.79 0.73 0.36
N ALA A 71 4.94 -0.42 -0.29
CA ALA A 71 6.00 -1.37 0.03
C ALA A 71 6.54 -2.08 -1.21
N ARG A 72 7.85 -2.37 -1.22
CA ARG A 72 8.51 -3.21 -2.22
C ARG A 72 9.04 -4.46 -1.52
N GLY A 73 8.49 -5.62 -1.86
CA GLY A 73 8.74 -6.82 -1.07
C GLY A 73 8.31 -6.59 0.38
N ASP A 74 9.21 -6.83 1.33
CA ASP A 74 8.96 -6.59 2.76
C ASP A 74 9.41 -5.19 3.23
N GLU A 75 10.04 -4.40 2.36
CA GLU A 75 10.47 -3.05 2.70
C GLU A 75 9.30 -2.07 2.59
N VAL A 76 8.96 -1.42 3.70
CA VAL A 76 7.99 -0.32 3.72
C VAL A 76 8.67 0.95 3.24
N LEU A 77 8.15 1.57 2.19
CA LEU A 77 8.67 2.81 1.60
C LEU A 77 7.86 4.04 2.05
N PHE A 78 6.60 3.83 2.40
CA PHE A 78 5.74 4.88 2.93
C PHE A 78 4.67 4.26 3.83
N TYR A 79 4.36 4.93 4.94
CA TYR A 79 3.24 4.61 5.80
C TYR A 79 2.67 5.90 6.38
N GLY A 80 1.41 6.20 6.11
CA GLY A 80 0.75 7.39 6.66
C GLY A 80 -0.45 7.89 5.85
N VAL A 81 -1.07 8.97 6.33
CA VAL A 81 -2.20 9.61 5.65
C VAL A 81 -1.74 10.43 4.46
N VAL A 82 -2.54 10.44 3.40
CA VAL A 82 -2.31 11.27 2.22
C VAL A 82 -3.60 12.00 1.88
N THR A 83 -3.49 13.29 1.55
CA THR A 83 -4.62 14.10 1.11
C THR A 83 -5.30 13.46 -0.11
N PRO A 84 -6.63 13.53 -0.24
CA PRO A 84 -7.39 12.97 -1.37
C PRO A 84 -7.22 13.79 -2.66
N HIS A 85 -5.98 13.95 -3.11
CA HIS A 85 -5.61 14.61 -4.36
C HIS A 85 -4.93 13.58 -5.27
N GLU A 86 -5.52 13.35 -6.45
CA GLU A 86 -5.05 12.31 -7.39
C GLU A 86 -3.56 12.46 -7.71
N GLN A 87 -3.12 13.70 -7.95
CA GLN A 87 -1.73 14.02 -8.29
C GLN A 87 -0.76 13.68 -7.16
N THR A 88 -1.19 13.82 -5.89
CA THR A 88 -0.34 13.51 -4.74
C THR A 88 -0.10 12.01 -4.64
N LEU A 89 -1.17 11.19 -4.74
CA LEU A 89 -1.04 9.73 -4.75
C LEU A 89 -0.23 9.26 -5.95
N ALA A 90 -0.54 9.74 -7.16
CA ALA A 90 0.17 9.37 -8.38
C ALA A 90 1.67 9.69 -8.28
N ARG A 91 2.02 10.89 -7.80
CA ARG A 91 3.42 11.29 -7.63
C ARG A 91 4.13 10.42 -6.60
N LEU A 92 3.47 10.09 -5.50
CA LEU A 92 4.05 9.24 -4.46
C LEU A 92 4.34 7.83 -4.98
N VAL A 93 3.38 7.23 -5.70
CA VAL A 93 3.55 5.91 -6.33
C VAL A 93 4.66 5.96 -7.39
N GLN A 94 4.70 6.99 -8.22
CA GLN A 94 5.76 7.16 -9.23
C GLN A 94 7.15 7.29 -8.58
N THR A 95 7.28 8.12 -7.53
CA THR A 95 8.53 8.27 -6.77
C THR A 95 8.97 6.94 -6.16
N ALA A 96 8.02 6.14 -5.67
CA ALA A 96 8.30 4.81 -5.15
C ALA A 96 8.80 3.87 -6.27
N LEU A 97 8.13 3.86 -7.43
CA LEU A 97 8.51 3.07 -8.61
C LEU A 97 9.91 3.41 -9.10
N ASP A 98 10.27 4.70 -9.12
CA ASP A 98 11.57 5.19 -9.55
C ASP A 98 12.70 4.83 -8.56
N GLY A 99 12.35 4.37 -7.36
CA GLY A 99 13.30 3.97 -6.33
C GLY A 99 13.81 5.11 -5.46
N ASP A 100 13.16 6.27 -5.53
CA ASP A 100 13.57 7.49 -4.84
C ASP A 100 13.04 7.58 -3.39
N LEU A 101 12.13 6.68 -3.00
CA LEU A 101 11.72 6.55 -1.60
C LEU A 101 12.69 5.66 -0.83
N LYS A 102 13.12 6.16 0.34
CA LYS A 102 13.93 5.40 1.28
C LYS A 102 13.03 4.52 2.15
N PRO A 103 13.46 3.30 2.51
CA PRO A 103 12.72 2.48 3.45
C PRO A 103 12.49 3.20 4.78
N VAL A 104 11.28 3.06 5.31
CA VAL A 104 10.89 3.50 6.65
C VAL A 104 11.48 2.52 7.66
N ASN A 105 12.31 3.03 8.56
CA ASN A 105 12.91 2.23 9.62
C ASN A 105 12.04 2.32 10.89
N ASP A 106 10.91 1.63 10.87
CA ASP A 106 10.01 1.49 12.01
C ASP A 106 9.79 0.00 12.32
N PRO A 107 10.25 -0.50 13.48
CA PRO A 107 10.04 -1.89 13.88
C PRO A 107 8.57 -2.31 13.96
N GLN A 108 7.64 -1.38 14.20
CA GLN A 108 6.21 -1.68 14.28
C GLN A 108 5.64 -2.06 12.90
N LEU A 109 6.24 -1.57 11.83
CA LEU A 109 5.84 -1.85 10.45
C LEU A 109 6.40 -3.18 9.91
N ALA A 110 7.25 -3.87 10.68
CA ALA A 110 7.84 -5.13 10.26
C ALA A 110 6.77 -6.20 9.95
N GLY A 111 6.86 -6.81 8.77
CA GLY A 111 5.94 -7.84 8.29
C GLY A 111 4.55 -7.33 7.89
N LEU A 112 4.24 -6.03 8.05
CA LEU A 112 2.98 -5.46 7.60
C LEU A 112 2.72 -5.71 6.10
N PRO A 113 3.68 -5.49 5.17
CA PRO A 113 3.45 -5.77 3.75
C PRO A 113 3.12 -7.22 3.46
N GLN A 114 3.65 -8.16 4.25
CA GLN A 114 3.34 -9.57 4.10
C GLN A 114 1.92 -9.87 4.56
N ARG A 115 1.52 -9.37 5.73
CA ARG A 115 0.15 -9.57 6.27
C ARG A 115 -0.91 -8.97 5.34
N VAL A 116 -0.68 -7.77 4.82
CA VAL A 116 -1.58 -7.12 3.84
C VAL A 116 -1.74 -7.98 2.58
N ARG A 117 -0.66 -8.60 2.08
CA ARG A 117 -0.75 -9.47 0.88
C ARG A 117 -1.47 -10.79 1.13
N GLN A 118 -1.56 -11.24 2.37
CA GLN A 118 -2.15 -12.52 2.79
C GLN A 118 -3.62 -12.41 3.19
N ALA A 119 -4.10 -11.22 3.56
CA ALA A 119 -5.50 -10.98 3.87
C ALA A 119 -6.41 -11.00 2.63
N MET A 120 -5.82 -11.12 1.45
CA MET A 120 -6.47 -11.17 0.13
C MET A 120 -6.26 -12.54 -0.51
#